data_AF-A0A1E8CSI1-F1
#
_entry.id   AF-A0A1E8CSI1-F1
#
_cell.length_a   1.000
_cell.length_b   1.000
_cell.length_c   1.000
_cell.angle_alpha   90.00
_cell.angle_beta   90.00
_cell.angle_gamma   90.00
#
_symmetry.space_group_name_H-M   'P 1'
#
loop_
_entity.id
_entity.type
_entity.pdbx_description
1 polymer ?
#
loop_
_entity_poly.entity_id
_entity_poly.type
_entity_poly.pdbx_seq_one_letter_code
_entity_poly.pdbx_strand_id
1 'polypeptide(L)' 'MSMPTEPADPVALAAAAREYIDALARSTDVAAFQELLGLSQTVGEALGASARSLAEANSWTAVGGLAGTTKQAAWARWRT' A
#
# COMPACT_ATOMS: atom_id res chain seq x y z
N MET A 1 19.33 -17.56 -10.49
CA MET A 1 19.37 -16.08 -10.59
C MET A 1 19.15 -15.59 -9.17
N SER A 2 20.24 -15.27 -8.46
CA SER A 2 20.15 -14.88 -7.04
C SER A 2 19.46 -13.53 -6.94
N MET A 3 18.38 -13.47 -6.17
CA MET A 3 17.75 -12.22 -5.77
C MET A 3 18.79 -11.36 -5.02
N PRO A 4 18.93 -10.06 -5.34
CA PRO A 4 19.79 -9.16 -4.56
C PRO A 4 19.42 -9.22 -3.07
N THR A 5 20.42 -9.33 -2.21
CA THR A 5 20.29 -9.45 -0.74
C THR A 5 20.07 -8.12 -0.01
N GLU A 6 20.00 -7.00 -0.74
CA GLU A 6 19.68 -5.70 -0.14
C GLU A 6 18.17 -5.47 -0.15
N PRO A 7 17.59 -4.91 0.93
CA PRO A 7 16.20 -4.49 0.92
C PRO A 7 16.03 -3.49 -0.23
N ALA A 8 15.20 -3.83 -1.20
CA ALA A 8 14.96 -2.97 -2.35
C ALA A 8 14.42 -1.61 -1.87
N ASP A 9 14.98 -0.53 -2.43
CA ASP A 9 14.56 0.84 -2.13
C ASP A 9 13.03 0.96 -2.28
N PRO A 10 12.29 1.35 -1.22
CA PRO A 10 10.84 1.50 -1.28
C PRO A 10 10.36 2.42 -2.42
N VAL A 11 11.16 3.41 -2.80
CA VAL A 11 10.85 4.30 -3.93
C VAL A 11 10.93 3.54 -5.25
N ALA A 12 11.97 2.75 -5.47
CA ALA A 12 12.13 1.93 -6.67
C ALA A 12 11.03 0.86 -6.77
N LEU A 13 10.69 0.19 -5.66
CA LEU A 13 9.59 -0.77 -5.61
C LEU A 13 8.25 -0.11 -5.94
N ALA A 14 7.96 1.06 -5.38
CA ALA A 14 6.73 1.80 -5.65
C ALA A 14 6.65 2.27 -7.11
N ALA A 15 7.78 2.67 -7.71
CA ALA A 15 7.84 3.05 -9.11
C ALA A 15 7.50 1.87 -10.04
N ALA A 16 8.11 0.71 -9.81
CA ALA A 16 7.81 -0.51 -10.57
C ALA A 16 6.35 -0.93 -10.43
N ALA A 17 5.81 -0.91 -9.20
CA ALA A 17 4.40 -1.26 -8.96
C ALA A 17 3.44 -0.33 -9.74
N ARG A 18 3.70 0.98 -9.74
CA ARG A 18 2.89 1.96 -10.49
C ARG A 18 2.95 1.72 -11.99
N GLU A 19 4.13 1.40 -12.54
CA GLU A 19 4.28 1.09 -13.96
C GLU A 19 3.38 -0.08 -14.40
N TYR A 20 3.34 -1.17 -13.62
CA TYR A 20 2.48 -2.31 -13.90
C TYR A 20 0.99 -2.01 -13.73
N ILE A 21 0.62 -1.24 -12.69
CA ILE A 21 -0.76 -0.79 -12.47
C ILE A 21 -1.23 0.08 -13.65
N ASP A 22 -0.39 1.00 -14.11
CA ASP A 22 -0.71 1.86 -15.26
C ASP A 22 -0.84 1.04 -16.56
N ALA A 23 -0.05 -0.02 -16.71
CA ALA A 23 -0.19 -0.94 -17.84
C ALA A 23 -1.53 -1.68 -17.80
N LEU A 24 -1.96 -2.18 -16.64
CA LEU A 24 -3.28 -2.80 -16.46
C LEU A 24 -4.41 -1.81 -16.73
N ALA A 25 -4.29 -0.57 -16.23
CA ALA A 25 -5.31 0.46 -16.37
C ALA A 25 -5.52 0.93 -17.82
N ARG A 26 -4.51 0.81 -18.68
CA ARG A 26 -4.62 1.11 -20.12
C ARG A 26 -5.20 -0.04 -20.95
N SER A 27 -5.34 -1.23 -20.38
CA SER A 27 -5.90 -2.39 -21.08
C SER A 27 -7.42 -2.25 -21.22
N THR A 28 -7.96 -2.68 -22.36
CA THR A 28 -9.41 -2.82 -22.57
C THR A 28 -9.93 -4.20 -22.19
N ASP A 29 -9.07 -5.09 -21.68
CA ASP A 29 -9.43 -6.43 -21.22
C ASP A 29 -10.19 -6.37 -19.89
N VAL A 30 -11.34 -7.05 -19.81
CA VAL A 30 -12.13 -7.19 -18.59
C VAL A 30 -11.32 -7.86 -17.47
N ALA A 31 -10.44 -8.81 -17.82
CA ALA A 31 -9.58 -9.46 -16.84
C ALA A 31 -8.61 -8.45 -16.18
N ALA A 32 -8.10 -7.47 -16.94
CA ALA A 32 -7.23 -6.44 -16.37
C ALA A 32 -7.96 -5.57 -15.33
N PHE A 33 -9.24 -5.28 -15.54
CA PHE A 33 -10.06 -4.59 -14.54
C PHE A 33 -10.27 -5.45 -13.29
N GLN A 34 -10.51 -6.75 -13.43
CA GLN A 34 -10.63 -7.67 -12.30
C GLN A 34 -9.35 -7.75 -11.48
N GLU A 35 -8.19 -7.83 -12.14
CA GLU A 35 -6.89 -7.80 -11.47
C GLU A 35 -6.65 -6.47 -10.73
N LEU A 36 -7.05 -5.33 -11.31
CA LEU A 36 -6.99 -4.03 -10.62
C LEU A 36 -7.84 -3.99 -9.36
N LEU A 37 -9.03 -4.61 -9.35
CA LEU A 37 -9.84 -4.73 -8.14
C LEU A 37 -9.13 -5.56 -7.07
N GLY A 38 -8.51 -6.68 -7.46
CA GLY A 38 -7.70 -7.51 -6.58
C GLY A 38 -6.51 -6.75 -5.98
N LEU A 39 -5.75 -6.04 -6.82
CA LEU A 39 -4.62 -5.21 -6.40
C LEU A 39 -5.06 -4.09 -5.46
N SER A 40 -6.21 -3.45 -5.71
CA SER A 40 -6.76 -2.43 -4.80
C SER A 40 -7.04 -3.01 -3.41
N GLN A 41 -7.57 -4.22 -3.33
CA GLN A 41 -7.78 -4.91 -2.05
C GLN A 41 -6.44 -5.21 -1.36
N THR A 42 -5.47 -5.79 -2.08
CA THR A 42 -4.14 -6.11 -1.55
C THR A 42 -3.43 -4.89 -0.98
N VAL A 43 -3.45 -3.75 -1.70
CA VAL A 43 -2.87 -2.49 -1.21
C VAL A 43 -3.58 -2.00 0.05
N GLY A 44 -4.92 -2.10 0.10
CA GLY A 44 -5.70 -1.73 1.28
C GLY A 44 -5.32 -2.54 2.52
N GLU A 45 -5.21 -3.87 2.38
CA GLU A 45 -4.80 -4.78 3.46
C GLU A 45 -3.36 -4.50 3.93
N ALA A 46 -2.43 -4.33 2.98
CA ALA A 46 -1.04 -4.00 3.27
C ALA A 46 -0.90 -2.64 3.99
N LEU A 47 -1.70 -1.64 3.60
CA LEU A 47 -1.76 -0.34 4.29
C LEU A 47 -2.23 -0.50 5.74
N GLY A 48 -3.25 -1.33 5.99
CA GLY A 48 -3.71 -1.62 7.35
C GLY A 48 -2.65 -2.31 8.21
N ALA A 49 -1.90 -3.26 7.65
CA ALA A 49 -0.77 -3.88 8.34
C ALA A 49 0.34 -2.86 8.65
N SER A 50 0.75 -2.07 7.67
CA SER A 50 1.77 -1.03 7.81
C SER A 50 1.37 0.04 8.84
N ALA A 51 0.12 0.50 8.81
CA ALA A 51 -0.41 1.46 9.78
C ALA A 51 -0.34 0.94 11.22
N ARG A 52 -0.63 -0.34 11.45
CA ARG A 52 -0.52 -0.97 12.78
C ARG A 52 0.94 -1.07 13.23
N SER A 53 1.84 -1.55 12.39
CA SER A 53 3.28 -1.59 12.72
C SER A 53 3.83 -0.20 13.01
N LEU A 54 3.42 0.81 12.25
CA LEU A 54 3.83 2.20 12.50
C LEU A 54 3.24 2.73 13.82
N ALA A 55 1.98 2.41 14.13
CA ALA A 55 1.35 2.81 15.38
C ALA A 55 2.03 2.15 16.59
N GLU A 56 2.44 0.89 16.48
CA GLU A 56 3.19 0.14 17.50
C GLU A 56 4.58 0.73 17.74
N ALA A 57 5.31 1.04 16.67
CA ALA A 57 6.65 1.63 16.76
C ALA A 57 6.62 3.11 17.20
N ASN A 58 5.52 3.82 16.93
CA ASN A 58 5.37 5.25 17.20
C ASN A 58 4.05 5.54 17.91
N SER A 59 3.02 5.95 17.15
CA SER A 59 1.68 6.22 17.68
C SER A 59 0.65 6.37 16.57
N TRP A 60 -0.63 6.21 16.92
CA TRP A 60 -1.76 6.54 16.03
C TRP A 60 -1.82 8.01 15.61
N THR A 61 -1.21 8.92 16.39
CA THR A 61 -1.07 10.33 15.99
C THR A 61 -0.14 10.47 14.79
N ALA A 62 0.99 9.75 14.78
CA ALA A 62 1.93 9.75 13.67
C ALA A 62 1.30 9.15 12.40
N VAL A 63 0.58 8.04 12.54
CA VAL A 63 -0.18 7.43 11.43
C VAL A 63 -1.18 8.42 10.83
N GLY A 64 -1.98 9.09 11.68
CA GLY A 64 -2.92 10.11 11.23
C GLY A 64 -2.23 11.25 10.49
N GLY A 65 -1.13 11.76 11.05
CA GLY A 65 -0.32 12.82 10.42
C GLY A 65 0.18 12.45 9.03
N LEU A 66 0.79 11.26 8.86
CA LEU A 66 1.27 10.79 7.56
C LEU A 66 0.15 10.50 6.57
N ALA A 67 -0.99 9.99 7.04
CA ALA A 67 -2.15 9.72 6.22
C ALA A 67 -3.00 10.97 5.90
N GLY A 68 -2.59 12.16 6.37
CA GLY A 68 -3.34 13.40 6.17
C GLY A 68 -4.73 13.40 6.82
N THR A 69 -4.88 12.69 7.95
CA THR A 69 -6.16 12.54 8.66
C THR A 69 -5.97 12.67 10.18
N THR A 70 -7.07 12.61 10.94
CA THR A 70 -6.99 12.67 12.40
C THR A 70 -6.55 11.33 12.99
N LYS A 71 -5.98 11.36 14.21
CA LYS A 71 -5.69 10.15 14.99
C LYS A 71 -6.91 9.22 15.08
N GLN A 72 -8.08 9.79 15.38
CA GLN A 72 -9.33 9.05 15.59
C GLN A 72 -9.78 8.37 14.29
N ALA A 73 -9.69 9.08 13.16
CA ALA A 73 -10.03 8.52 11.85
C ALA A 73 -9.06 7.41 11.44
N ALA A 74 -7.74 7.60 11.62
CA ALA A 74 -6.74 6.57 11.35
C ALA A 74 -6.95 5.32 12.21
N TRP A 75 -7.17 5.49 13.51
CA TRP A 75 -7.43 4.38 14.43
C TRP A 75 -8.73 3.64 14.07
N ALA A 76 -9.82 4.36 13.82
CA ALA A 76 -11.09 3.74 13.43
C ALA A 76 -10.96 2.92 12.15
N ARG A 77 -10.12 3.37 11.21
CA ARG A 77 -9.91 2.72 9.91
C ARG A 77 -9.01 1.48 9.96
N TRP A 78 -7.93 1.51 10.74
CA TRP A 78 -6.85 0.51 10.62
C TRP A 78 -6.52 -0.24 11.92
N ARG A 79 -7.26 -0.04 13.01
CA ARG A 79 -6.99 -0.76 14.27
C ARG A 79 -7.23 -2.28 14.19
N THR A 80 -8.03 -2.73 13.22
CA THR A 80 -8.46 -4.13 13.06
C THR A 80 -7.80 -4.78 11.87
#